data_AF-A0A0Q8E3F5-F1
#
_entry.id   AF-A0A0Q8E3F5-F1
#
_cell.length_a   1.000
_cell.length_b   1.000
_cell.length_c   1.000
_cell.angle_alpha   90.00
_cell.angle_beta   90.00
_cell.angle_gamma   90.00
#
_symmetry.space_group_name_H-M   'P 1'
#
loop_
_entity.id
_entity.type
_entity.pdbx_description
1 polymer ?
#
loop_
_entity_poly.entity_id
_entity_poly.type
_entity_poly.pdbx_seq_one_letter_code
_entity_poly.pdbx_strand_id
1 'polypeptide(L)'
;MTTFEYDGSVFDLTRCFVDVLGVEWEWRGEWTASGEPLLVSPGLPDSPVPLPDVYRDHGPLIPVSPRPSAAQYRAAVDVDYAKTVAAGYVESPAAFGARITPVAPAPTLTAHHLNPSPMEQTGFRRFLNTIAGGNR
;
A
#
# COMPACT_ATOMS: atom_id res chain seq x y z
N MET A 1 -19.46 24.69 7.73
CA MET A 1 -18.13 24.34 8.26
C MET A 1 -18.16 24.64 9.73
N THR A 2 -18.00 23.64 10.59
CA THR A 2 -18.10 23.77 12.05
C THR A 2 -16.74 23.42 12.61
N THR A 3 -16.14 24.34 13.35
CA THR A 3 -14.77 24.20 13.85
C THR A 3 -14.70 24.36 15.36
N PHE A 4 -13.73 23.71 15.97
CA PHE A 4 -13.41 23.86 17.39
C PHE A 4 -11.91 24.09 17.55
N GLU A 5 -11.54 25.08 18.36
CA GLU A 5 -10.13 25.37 18.65
C GLU A 5 -9.75 24.76 20.00
N TYR A 6 -8.66 23.99 20.00
CA TYR A 6 -8.12 23.38 21.21
C TYR A 6 -6.61 23.27 21.11
N ASP A 7 -5.90 23.76 22.13
CA ASP A 7 -4.43 23.78 22.21
C ASP A 7 -3.75 24.35 20.95
N GLY A 8 -4.27 25.48 20.45
CA GLY A 8 -3.78 26.17 19.24
C GLY A 8 -4.05 25.42 17.92
N SER A 9 -4.77 24.29 17.97
CA SER A 9 -5.16 23.51 16.81
C SER A 9 -6.64 23.71 16.48
N VAL A 10 -6.95 23.92 15.21
CA VAL A 10 -8.32 24.06 14.73
C VAL A 10 -8.81 22.73 14.16
N PHE A 11 -9.81 22.14 14.82
CA PHE A 11 -10.46 20.90 14.43
C PHE A 11 -11.68 21.21 13.54
N ASP A 12 -11.67 20.69 12.31
CA ASP A 12 -12.82 20.71 11.41
C ASP A 12 -13.77 19.55 11.77
N LEU A 13 -14.80 19.83 12.57
CA LEU A 13 -15.74 18.83 13.09
C LEU A 13 -16.61 18.18 12.01
N THR A 14 -16.54 18.66 10.76
CA THR A 14 -17.21 18.00 9.63
C THR A 14 -16.50 16.75 9.15
N ARG A 15 -15.32 16.45 9.71
CA ARG A 15 -14.49 15.30 9.38
C ARG A 15 -14.54 14.24 10.47
N CYS A 16 -14.23 13.01 10.08
CA CYS A 16 -13.85 11.97 11.01
C CYS A 16 -12.37 12.16 11.39
N PHE A 17 -12.02 11.75 12.60
CA PHE A 17 -10.67 11.76 13.13
C PHE A 17 -10.26 10.34 13.51
N VAL A 18 -8.95 10.10 13.54
CA VAL A 18 -8.37 8.87 14.09
C VAL A 18 -7.43 9.24 15.21
N ASP A 19 -7.48 8.52 16.32
CA ASP A 19 -6.49 8.65 17.38
C ASP A 19 -5.18 7.90 17.07
N VAL A 20 -4.22 7.96 17.99
CA VAL A 20 -2.90 7.33 17.79
C VAL A 20 -2.94 5.79 17.77
N LEU A 21 -4.04 5.20 18.22
CA LEU A 21 -4.26 3.75 18.25
C LEU A 21 -5.05 3.26 17.03
N GLY A 22 -5.51 4.18 16.17
CA GLY A 22 -6.30 3.83 14.99
C GLY A 22 -7.81 3.82 15.23
N VAL A 23 -8.31 4.28 16.38
CA VAL A 23 -9.75 4.34 16.67
C VAL A 23 -10.33 5.58 16.00
N GLU A 24 -11.43 5.38 15.29
CA GLU A 24 -12.16 6.45 14.62
C GLU A 24 -13.10 7.17 15.59
N TRP A 25 -13.12 8.50 15.47
CA TRP A 25 -13.90 9.43 16.26
C TRP A 25 -14.61 10.43 15.34
N GLU A 26 -15.92 10.57 15.49
CA GLU A 26 -16.70 11.51 14.70
C GLU A 26 -17.57 12.41 15.58
N TRP A 27 -17.75 13.66 15.17
CA TRP A 27 -18.68 14.57 15.81
C TRP A 27 -20.06 14.46 15.15
N ARG A 28 -21.11 14.19 15.94
CA ARG A 28 -22.49 14.01 15.43
C ARG A 28 -23.44 15.18 15.66
N GLY A 29 -22.91 16.35 16.01
CA GLY A 29 -23.73 17.54 16.29
C GLY A 29 -23.91 17.87 17.77
N GLU A 30 -23.45 17.00 18.66
CA GLU A 30 -23.65 17.14 20.11
C GLU A 30 -22.51 17.90 20.78
N TRP A 31 -22.86 18.64 21.84
CA TRP A 31 -21.93 19.46 22.62
C TRP A 31 -22.19 19.24 24.10
N THR A 32 -21.16 19.39 24.92
CA THR A 32 -21.29 19.52 26.37
C THR A 32 -21.94 20.86 26.74
N ALA A 33 -22.39 21.00 27.98
CA ALA A 33 -22.89 22.27 28.50
C ALA A 33 -21.81 23.37 28.54
N SER A 34 -20.53 22.98 28.62
CA SER A 34 -19.35 23.87 28.53
C SER A 34 -19.02 24.28 27.10
N GLY A 35 -19.68 23.71 26.08
CA GLY A 35 -19.43 24.03 24.67
C GLY A 35 -18.29 23.23 24.04
N GLU A 36 -17.97 22.06 24.56
CA GLU A 36 -16.99 21.14 23.96
C GLU A 36 -17.71 20.12 23.06
N PRO A 37 -17.15 19.80 21.88
CA PRO A 37 -17.80 18.87 20.97
C PRO A 37 -17.69 17.45 21.50
N LEU A 38 -18.81 16.72 21.47
CA LEU A 38 -18.89 15.32 21.87
C LEU A 38 -18.59 14.41 20.67
N LEU A 39 -17.50 13.66 20.77
CA LEU A 39 -17.08 12.70 19.77
C LEU A 39 -17.63 11.32 20.10
N VAL A 40 -17.99 10.57 19.07
CA VAL A 40 -18.43 9.19 19.19
C VAL A 40 -17.49 8.25 18.46
N SER A 41 -17.31 7.06 19.01
CA SER A 41 -16.61 5.96 18.35
C SER A 41 -17.55 4.75 18.25
N PRO A 42 -17.84 4.22 17.04
CA PRO A 42 -18.75 3.09 16.87
C PRO A 42 -18.31 1.80 17.59
N GLY A 43 -17.03 1.69 17.93
CA GLY A 43 -16.43 0.49 18.53
C GLY A 43 -16.25 0.53 20.04
N LEU A 44 -16.55 1.66 20.70
CA LEU A 44 -16.33 1.84 22.14
C LEU A 44 -17.66 1.86 22.91
N PRO A 45 -17.76 1.14 24.04
CA PRO A 45 -18.99 1.09 24.83
C PRO A 45 -19.31 2.42 25.53
N ASP A 46 -18.30 3.24 25.82
CA ASP A 46 -18.40 4.49 26.57
C ASP A 46 -18.29 5.73 25.65
N SER A 47 -19.18 5.83 24.67
CA SER A 47 -19.28 6.93 23.71
C SER A 47 -20.67 7.57 23.82
N PRO A 48 -20.83 8.90 23.98
CA PRO A 48 -19.94 10.00 23.55
C PRO A 48 -18.94 10.54 24.60
N VAL A 49 -17.81 11.09 24.14
CA VAL A 49 -16.72 11.69 24.96
C VAL A 49 -16.35 13.09 24.45
N PRO A 50 -16.09 14.09 25.32
CA PRO A 50 -15.63 15.42 24.89
C PRO A 50 -14.30 15.38 24.12
N LEU A 51 -14.16 16.16 23.05
CA LEU A 51 -12.93 16.21 22.25
C LEU A 51 -11.67 16.47 23.07
N PRO A 52 -11.63 17.40 24.06
CA PRO A 52 -10.47 17.57 24.91
C PRO A 52 -10.05 16.31 25.68
N ASP A 53 -11.03 15.55 26.19
CA ASP A 53 -10.78 14.29 26.88
C ASP A 53 -10.28 13.22 25.91
N VAL A 54 -10.89 13.12 24.73
CA VAL A 54 -10.39 12.22 23.67
C VAL A 54 -8.94 12.55 23.33
N TYR A 55 -8.62 13.83 23.12
CA TYR A 55 -7.26 14.27 22.80
C TYR A 55 -6.27 13.96 23.93
N ARG A 56 -6.68 14.13 25.19
CA ARG A 56 -5.84 13.85 26.36
C ARG A 56 -5.57 12.36 26.52
N ASP A 57 -6.61 11.54 26.43
CA ASP A 57 -6.57 10.12 26.82
C ASP A 57 -6.17 9.19 25.65
N HIS A 58 -6.47 9.61 24.42
CA HIS A 58 -6.18 8.85 23.20
C HIS A 58 -5.11 9.52 22.32
N GLY A 59 -4.61 10.69 22.72
CA GLY A 59 -3.58 11.43 22.00
C GLY A 59 -4.11 12.28 20.83
N PRO A 60 -3.21 12.86 20.02
CA PRO A 60 -3.59 13.77 18.97
C PRO A 60 -4.52 13.15 17.93
N LEU A 61 -5.59 13.89 17.62
CA LEU A 61 -6.57 13.49 16.61
C LEU A 61 -6.09 13.85 15.20
N ILE A 62 -5.94 12.83 14.36
CA ILE A 62 -5.49 12.93 12.97
C ILE A 62 -6.72 12.99 12.06
N PRO A 63 -6.93 14.07 11.29
CA PRO A 63 -8.08 14.16 10.39
C PRO A 63 -8.06 13.08 9.30
N VAL A 64 -9.14 12.32 9.18
CA VAL A 64 -9.33 11.39 8.07
C VAL A 64 -9.56 12.20 6.80
N SER A 65 -8.58 12.18 5.90
CA SER A 65 -8.75 12.73 4.56
C SER A 65 -9.50 11.73 3.69
N PRO A 66 -10.47 12.16 2.88
CA PRO A 66 -11.12 11.29 1.90
C PRO A 66 -10.05 10.62 1.04
N ARG A 67 -10.15 9.29 0.85
CA ARG A 67 -9.27 8.60 -0.09
C ARG A 67 -9.46 9.22 -1.47
N PRO A 68 -8.37 9.62 -2.15
CA PRO A 68 -8.46 10.06 -3.53
C PRO A 68 -9.14 8.98 -4.39
N SER A 69 -10.01 9.41 -5.30
CA SER A 69 -10.57 8.52 -6.31
C SER A 69 -9.48 7.98 -7.24
N ALA A 70 -9.75 6.88 -7.92
CA ALA A 70 -8.85 6.34 -8.93
C ALA A 70 -8.55 7.36 -10.05
N ALA A 71 -9.50 8.24 -10.39
CA ALA A 71 -9.27 9.32 -11.35
C ALA A 71 -8.27 10.35 -10.82
N GLN A 72 -8.39 10.74 -9.54
CA GLN A 72 -7.44 11.66 -8.89
C GLN A 72 -6.04 11.05 -8.79
N TYR A 73 -5.93 9.76 -8.47
CA TYR A 73 -4.63 9.07 -8.50
C TYR A 73 -4.02 9.08 -9.90
N ARG A 74 -4.79 8.77 -10.94
CA ARG A 74 -4.30 8.80 -12.33
C ARG A 74 -3.88 10.20 -12.78
N ALA A 75 -4.57 11.23 -12.33
CA ALA A 75 -4.19 12.62 -12.62
C ALA A 75 -2.92 13.06 -11.89
N ALA A 76 -2.66 12.50 -10.70
CA ALA A 76 -1.48 12.82 -9.90
C ALA A 76 -0.21 12.10 -10.37
N VAL A 77 -0.35 10.92 -11.00
CA VAL A 77 0.74 10.29 -11.73
C VAL A 77 0.96 11.11 -12.99
N ASP A 78 2.04 11.90 -12.99
CA ASP A 78 2.36 12.81 -14.09
C ASP A 78 2.33 12.06 -15.43
N VAL A 79 1.40 12.45 -16.31
CA VAL A 79 1.30 11.87 -17.65
C VAL A 79 2.50 12.32 -18.49
N ASP A 80 3.16 13.42 -18.10
CA ASP A 80 4.33 13.96 -18.77
C ASP A 80 5.62 13.46 -18.10
N TYR A 81 5.87 12.16 -18.27
CA TYR A 81 7.13 11.54 -17.88
C TYR A 81 8.34 12.31 -18.46
N ALA A 82 8.23 12.91 -19.64
CA ALA A 82 9.32 13.69 -20.24
C ALA A 82 9.65 14.94 -19.40
N LYS A 83 8.67 15.61 -18.81
CA LYS A 83 8.87 16.72 -17.87
C LYS A 83 9.57 16.27 -16.58
N THR A 84 9.25 15.09 -16.06
CA THR A 84 9.94 14.55 -14.86
C THR A 84 11.41 14.21 -15.13
N VAL A 85 11.71 13.72 -16.34
CA VAL A 85 13.08 13.48 -16.82
C VAL A 85 13.81 14.80 -17.03
N ALA A 86 13.17 15.80 -17.64
CA ALA A 86 13.74 17.14 -17.84
C ALA A 86 14.02 17.87 -16.51
N ALA A 87 13.18 17.66 -15.50
CA ALA A 87 13.38 18.19 -14.15
C ALA A 87 14.45 17.42 -13.34
N GLY A 88 14.96 16.29 -13.86
CA GLY A 88 16.01 15.50 -13.22
C GLY A 88 15.54 14.63 -12.05
N TYR A 89 14.23 14.48 -11.85
CA TYR A 89 13.69 13.61 -10.78
C TYR A 89 13.85 12.13 -11.09
N VAL A 90 13.87 11.76 -12.37
CA VAL A 90 13.97 10.37 -12.84
C VAL A 90 14.95 10.31 -14.00
N GLU A 91 15.73 9.23 -14.08
CA GLU A 91 16.62 8.99 -15.22
C GLU A 91 15.82 8.74 -16.51
N SER A 92 16.42 9.11 -17.66
CA SER A 92 15.78 8.84 -18.96
C SER A 92 15.75 7.34 -19.28
N PRO A 93 14.78 6.86 -20.09
CA PRO A 93 14.72 5.46 -20.50
C PRO A 93 15.98 5.01 -21.25
N ALA A 94 16.62 5.92 -21.99
CA ALA A 94 17.88 5.64 -22.69
C ALA A 94 19.04 5.43 -21.70
N ALA A 95 19.13 6.25 -20.65
CA ALA A 95 20.13 6.10 -19.60
C ALA A 95 19.91 4.80 -18.81
N PHE A 96 18.67 4.51 -18.45
CA PHE A 96 18.29 3.23 -17.83
C PHE A 96 18.68 2.05 -18.72
N GLY A 97 18.30 2.09 -20.00
CA GLY A 97 18.61 1.07 -21.00
C GLY A 97 20.12 0.83 -21.13
N ALA A 98 20.92 1.90 -21.21
CA ALA A 98 22.37 1.79 -21.25
C ALA A 98 22.95 1.12 -19.99
N ARG A 99 22.37 1.38 -18.80
CA ARG A 99 22.80 0.75 -17.54
C ARG A 99 22.46 -0.74 -17.48
N ILE A 100 21.29 -1.13 -17.97
CA ILE A 100 20.83 -2.53 -17.88
C ILE A 100 21.22 -3.39 -19.08
N THR A 101 21.68 -2.78 -20.18
CA THR A 101 22.13 -3.53 -21.35
C THR A 101 23.42 -4.27 -20.99
N PRO A 102 23.45 -5.61 -21.08
CA PRO A 102 24.65 -6.37 -20.81
C PRO A 102 25.76 -5.95 -21.79
N VAL A 103 26.92 -5.56 -21.25
CA VAL A 103 28.11 -5.18 -22.04
C VAL A 103 28.70 -6.38 -22.80
N ALA A 104 28.35 -7.59 -22.38
CA ALA A 104 28.73 -8.84 -23.03
C ALA A 104 27.52 -9.46 -23.76
N PRO A 105 27.73 -10.10 -24.93
CA PRO A 105 26.67 -10.86 -25.58
C PRO A 105 26.09 -11.88 -24.61
N ALA A 106 24.76 -12.02 -24.60
CA ALA A 106 24.09 -13.05 -23.82
C ALA A 106 24.76 -14.41 -24.13
N PRO A 107 25.06 -15.24 -23.11
CA PRO A 107 25.69 -16.52 -23.33
C PRO A 107 24.87 -17.32 -24.34
N THR A 108 25.52 -17.75 -25.42
CA THR A 108 24.86 -18.57 -26.44
C THR A 108 24.47 -19.89 -25.78
N LEU A 109 23.16 -20.15 -25.68
CA LEU A 109 22.65 -21.42 -25.21
C LEU A 109 23.04 -22.51 -26.21
N THR A 110 24.12 -23.25 -25.94
CA THR A 110 24.51 -24.42 -26.73
C THR A 110 23.54 -25.56 -26.44
N ALA A 111 23.16 -26.36 -27.45
CA ALA A 111 22.13 -27.40 -27.34
C ALA A 111 22.32 -28.43 -26.20
N HIS A 112 23.51 -28.46 -25.56
CA HIS A 112 23.87 -29.35 -24.46
C HIS A 112 23.72 -28.75 -23.05
N HIS A 113 23.19 -27.53 -22.91
CA HIS A 113 22.99 -26.90 -21.59
C HIS A 113 21.81 -27.47 -20.78
N LEU A 114 20.93 -28.24 -21.42
CA LEU A 114 19.83 -28.93 -20.76
C LEU A 114 20.22 -30.39 -20.53
N ASN A 115 19.90 -30.91 -19.34
CA ASN A 115 20.00 -32.34 -19.11
C ASN A 115 19.16 -33.09 -20.16
N PRO A 116 19.66 -34.22 -20.71
CA PRO A 116 18.91 -35.01 -21.65
C PRO A 116 17.57 -35.41 -21.03
N SER A 117 16.54 -35.48 -21.87
CA SER A 117 15.20 -35.81 -21.39
C SER A 117 15.26 -37.14 -20.60
N PRO A 118 14.45 -37.33 -19.55
CA PRO A 118 14.44 -38.59 -18.81
C PRO A 118 14.25 -39.82 -19.72
N MET A 119 13.56 -39.66 -20.86
CA MET A 119 13.39 -40.69 -21.88
C MET A 119 14.68 -41.10 -22.62
N GLU A 120 15.66 -40.20 -22.69
CA GLU A 120 16.98 -40.45 -23.27
C GLU A 120 17.98 -41.00 -22.23
N GLN A 121 17.65 -40.90 -20.94
CA GLN A 121 18.47 -41.44 -19.86
C GLN A 121 18.28 -42.96 -19.75
N THR A 122 19.36 -43.71 -19.95
CA THR A 122 19.37 -45.18 -19.92
C THR A 122 18.82 -45.75 -18.61
N GLY A 123 19.07 -45.08 -17.48
CA GLY A 123 18.59 -45.48 -16.15
C GLY A 123 17.06 -45.41 -16.00
N PHE A 124 16.44 -44.34 -16.50
CA PHE A 124 14.99 -44.16 -16.42
C PHE A 124 14.24 -45.15 -17.34
N ARG A 125 14.79 -45.45 -18.52
CA ARG A 125 14.23 -46.50 -19.40
C ARG A 125 14.28 -47.88 -18.73
N ARG A 126 15.37 -48.20 -18.03
CA ARG A 126 15.50 -49.45 -17.27
C ARG A 126 14.45 -49.52 -16.14
N PHE A 127 14.20 -48.40 -15.45
CA PHE A 127 13.17 -48.31 -14.42
C PHE A 127 11.74 -48.52 -14.95
N LEU A 128 11.38 -47.91 -16.09
CA LEU A 128 10.07 -48.14 -16.72
C LEU A 128 9.89 -49.61 -17.13
N ASN A 129 10.95 -50.25 -17.64
CA ASN A 129 10.91 -51.68 -17.97
C ASN A 129 10.73 -52.57 -16.74
N THR A 130 11.25 -52.18 -15.56
CA THR A 130 11.01 -52.92 -14.31
C THR A 130 9.57 -52.79 -13.80
N ILE A 131 8.90 -51.65 -14.03
CA ILE A 131 7.48 -51.48 -13.70
C ILE A 131 6.61 -52.25 -14.69
N ALA A 132 6.92 -52.21 -15.98
CA ALA A 132 6.17 -52.92 -17.01
C ALA A 132 6.31 -54.46 -16.91
N GLY A 133 7.43 -54.97 -16.39
CA GLY A 133 7.66 -56.40 -16.17
C GLY A 133 7.11 -56.97 -14.85
N GLY A 134 6.61 -56.12 -13.94
CA GLY A 134 6.19 -56.50 -12.59
C GLY A 134 4.77 -57.07 -12.45
N ASN A 135 3.98 -57.13 -13.53
CA ASN A 135 2.68 -57.80 -13.57
C ASN A 135 2.74 -59.09 -14.39
N ARG A 136 3.49 -60.08 -13.90
CA ARG A 136 3.36 -61.49 -14.30
C ARG A 136 3.09 -62.34 -13.08
#